data_AF-A0A953A7D3-F1
#
_entry.id   AF-A0A953A7D3-F1
#
_cell.length_a   1.000
_cell.length_b   1.000
_cell.length_c   1.000
_cell.angle_alpha   90.00
_cell.angle_beta   90.00
_cell.angle_gamma   90.00
#
_symmetry.space_group_name_H-M   'P 1'
#
loop_
_entity.id
_entity.type
_entity.pdbx_description
1 polymer ?
#
loop_
_entity_poly.entity_id
_entity_poly.type
_entity_poly.pdbx_seq_one_letter_code
_entity_poly.pdbx_strand_id
1 'polypeptide(L)'
;MSPAPLALAVTGADGAPLTRLRYANTPGTPAFRYHPDRIHLTATLDDATAAEGQEAQRDVQVRLTVPRGWLTLPGPVLFLPAGETSVSWTVYPRGVPGDYTVPLRVEILREGRVTAAAEASVAVTVEGYSQFDPARHALPFANTVADLGVVRPDPARFARTYRLTLLPRAFFRGLYGAVVFLGGESGAPHGGLCTGMARAALERSLDALPPGANLLTEAIILHGRQLTDRALLASAPWFFWPSPARAFRRFRADLLSRGRSDRCWDIGVPRPWRRDIARALVGEGHTVVPYGFRQEAPDRAEVLVWDPNHPTESGADASILTLDLRGDTYGYRHRATLGDRRTTIIAVRQSAYRRGRTALLASAASLLLYPASVGLTRRRLAIGGTALAGITGIALAAVRRTRRVAA
;
A
#
# COMPACT_ATOMS: atom_id res chain seq x y z
N MET A 1 24.21 2.75 -43.33
CA MET A 1 24.18 3.57 -42.09
C MET A 1 25.52 3.39 -41.43
N SER A 2 26.35 4.44 -41.35
CA SER A 2 27.61 4.36 -40.60
C SER A 2 27.28 4.12 -39.11
N PRO A 3 28.04 3.26 -38.40
CA PRO A 3 27.84 3.09 -36.97
C PRO A 3 28.02 4.43 -36.24
N ALA A 4 27.33 4.58 -35.10
CA ALA A 4 27.52 5.75 -34.26
C ALA A 4 28.97 5.80 -33.78
N PRO A 5 29.62 6.99 -33.75
CA PRO A 5 31.05 7.12 -33.40
C PRO A 5 31.37 6.68 -31.96
N LEU A 6 30.35 6.44 -31.15
CA LEU A 6 30.43 6.03 -29.75
C LEU A 6 29.22 5.13 -29.43
N ALA A 7 29.47 3.97 -28.86
CA ALA A 7 28.47 3.05 -28.33
C ALA A 7 28.65 2.88 -26.82
N LEU A 8 27.54 2.70 -26.09
CA LEU A 8 27.55 2.42 -24.65
C LEU A 8 26.80 1.13 -24.38
N ALA A 9 27.50 0.13 -23.85
CA ALA A 9 26.93 -1.13 -23.40
C ALA A 9 26.79 -1.15 -21.88
N VAL A 10 25.68 -1.71 -21.40
CA VAL A 10 25.41 -1.95 -19.97
C VAL A 10 25.28 -3.44 -19.73
N THR A 11 26.10 -3.99 -18.84
CA THR A 11 26.11 -5.43 -18.56
C THR A 11 26.06 -5.75 -17.07
N GLY A 12 25.56 -6.94 -16.76
CA GLY A 12 25.60 -7.53 -15.42
C GLY A 12 26.98 -8.11 -15.09
N ALA A 13 27.12 -8.63 -13.87
CA ALA A 13 28.37 -9.26 -13.42
C ALA A 13 28.71 -10.57 -14.20
N ASP A 14 27.72 -11.15 -14.86
CA ASP A 14 27.84 -12.30 -15.76
C ASP A 14 28.21 -11.91 -17.20
N GLY A 15 28.35 -10.62 -17.49
CA GLY A 15 28.64 -10.09 -18.83
C GLY A 15 27.43 -10.01 -19.75
N ALA A 16 26.24 -10.43 -19.31
CA ALA A 16 25.03 -10.35 -20.12
C ALA A 16 24.48 -8.91 -20.19
N PRO A 17 23.83 -8.49 -21.30
CA PRO A 17 23.19 -7.19 -21.40
C PRO A 17 22.18 -6.96 -20.27
N LEU A 18 22.30 -5.83 -19.58
CA LEU A 18 21.45 -5.48 -18.46
C LEU A 18 20.47 -4.38 -18.86
N THR A 19 19.20 -4.76 -19.02
CA THR A 19 18.12 -3.82 -19.37
C THR A 19 17.32 -3.35 -18.15
N ARG A 20 17.47 -4.03 -17.01
CA ARG A 20 16.67 -3.77 -15.81
C ARG A 20 17.44 -4.00 -14.52
N LEU A 21 17.32 -3.06 -13.60
CA LEU A 21 17.72 -3.16 -12.20
C LEU A 21 16.50 -3.40 -11.31
N ARG A 22 16.71 -4.12 -10.21
CA ARG A 22 15.70 -4.24 -9.15
C ARG A 22 16.18 -3.52 -7.90
N TYR A 23 15.42 -2.54 -7.43
CA TYR A 23 15.63 -1.89 -6.13
C TYR A 23 14.66 -2.46 -5.11
N ALA A 24 15.15 -3.32 -4.22
CA ALA A 24 14.30 -4.08 -3.31
C ALA A 24 14.90 -4.26 -1.92
N ASN A 25 14.04 -4.45 -0.92
CA ASN A 25 14.43 -5.11 0.32
C ASN A 25 14.04 -6.59 0.29
N THR A 26 14.55 -7.35 1.26
CA THR A 26 14.11 -8.73 1.48
C THR A 26 12.94 -8.71 2.49
N PRO A 27 11.97 -9.63 2.39
CA PRO A 27 10.95 -9.79 3.44
C PRO A 27 11.57 -9.84 4.84
N GLY A 28 11.07 -9.00 5.74
CA GLY A 28 11.57 -8.89 7.12
C GLY A 28 12.85 -8.05 7.30
N THR A 29 13.49 -7.56 6.24
CA THR A 29 14.65 -6.64 6.35
C THR A 29 14.29 -5.23 5.94
N PRO A 30 14.77 -4.18 6.63
CA PRO A 30 14.45 -2.81 6.26
C PRO A 30 15.36 -2.22 5.18
N ALA A 31 16.45 -2.90 4.83
CA ALA A 31 17.47 -2.38 3.94
C ALA A 31 17.13 -2.65 2.47
N PHE A 32 16.96 -1.57 1.70
CA PHE A 32 16.79 -1.64 0.24
C PHE A 32 18.14 -1.59 -0.47
N ARG A 33 18.30 -2.41 -1.50
CA ARG A 33 19.51 -2.51 -2.32
C ARG A 33 19.15 -2.71 -3.79
N TYR A 34 20.07 -2.34 -4.66
CA TYR A 34 19.98 -2.70 -6.07
C TYR A 34 20.45 -4.15 -6.28
N HIS A 35 19.80 -4.81 -7.22
CA HIS A 35 20.14 -6.13 -7.71
C HIS A 35 20.22 -6.08 -9.25
N PRO A 36 21.38 -6.43 -9.84
CA PRO A 36 22.67 -6.63 -9.16
C PRO A 36 23.14 -5.37 -8.41
N ASP A 37 24.05 -5.54 -7.44
CA ASP A 37 24.61 -4.46 -6.61
C ASP A 37 25.73 -3.68 -7.31
N ARG A 38 26.20 -4.21 -8.45
CA ARG A 38 27.13 -3.59 -9.38
C ARG A 38 26.73 -3.89 -10.83
N ILE A 39 27.04 -2.95 -11.71
CA ILE A 39 26.88 -3.07 -13.16
C ILE A 39 28.17 -2.67 -13.84
N HIS A 40 28.38 -3.15 -15.06
CA HIS A 40 29.51 -2.78 -15.89
C HIS A 40 29.04 -1.91 -17.05
N LEU A 41 29.78 -0.85 -17.31
CA LEU A 41 29.54 0.04 -18.44
C LEU A 41 30.77 0.03 -19.31
N THR A 42 30.60 -0.24 -20.60
CA THR A 42 31.69 -0.22 -21.58
C THR A 42 31.31 0.73 -22.69
N ALA A 43 32.14 1.75 -22.86
CA ALA A 43 32.03 2.65 -23.99
C ALA A 43 33.01 2.20 -25.08
N THR A 44 32.51 2.01 -26.30
CA THR A 44 33.30 1.60 -27.47
C THR A 44 33.30 2.73 -28.47
N LEU A 45 34.49 3.14 -28.90
CA LEU A 45 34.72 4.16 -29.91
C LEU A 45 34.92 3.50 -31.27
N ASP A 46 34.48 4.17 -32.33
CA ASP A 46 34.77 3.71 -33.70
C ASP A 46 36.26 3.91 -34.04
N ASP A 47 36.82 3.00 -34.85
CA ASP A 47 38.28 2.91 -35.13
C ASP A 47 38.84 4.22 -35.72
N ALA A 48 38.04 4.95 -36.50
CA ALA A 48 38.41 6.24 -37.07
C ALA A 48 38.69 7.32 -35.99
N THR A 49 38.07 7.20 -34.82
CA THR A 49 38.25 8.10 -33.67
C THR A 49 39.45 7.72 -32.81
N ALA A 50 39.88 6.45 -32.88
CA ALA A 50 41.03 5.90 -32.17
C ALA A 50 42.33 5.90 -33.01
N ALA A 51 42.24 6.11 -34.32
CA ALA A 51 43.37 6.08 -35.26
C ALA A 51 44.17 7.41 -35.37
N GLU A 52 43.74 8.48 -34.69
CA GLU A 52 44.58 9.68 -34.55
C GLU A 52 45.79 9.33 -33.66
N GLY A 53 47.01 9.60 -34.13
CA GLY A 53 48.26 9.09 -33.56
C GLY A 53 48.43 9.28 -32.05
N GLN A 54 49.36 8.53 -31.44
CA GLN A 54 49.58 8.43 -29.98
C GLN A 54 49.63 9.77 -29.21
N GLU A 55 49.98 10.89 -29.84
CA GLU A 55 49.97 12.23 -29.23
C GLU A 55 48.57 12.84 -29.13
N ALA A 56 47.68 12.61 -30.11
CA ALA A 56 46.31 13.11 -30.11
C ALA A 56 45.39 12.37 -29.11
N GLN A 57 45.73 11.12 -28.77
CA GLN A 57 44.97 10.31 -27.80
C GLN A 57 45.20 10.71 -26.33
N ARG A 58 46.32 11.36 -25.99
CA ARG A 58 46.65 11.71 -24.59
C ARG A 58 45.66 12.67 -23.94
N ASP A 59 44.96 13.48 -24.74
CA ASP A 59 43.98 14.46 -24.27
C ASP A 59 42.52 14.02 -24.45
N VAL A 60 42.29 12.76 -24.85
CA VAL A 60 40.94 12.20 -24.99
C VAL A 60 40.43 11.73 -23.63
N GLN A 61 39.53 12.51 -23.05
CA GLN A 61 38.82 12.13 -21.84
C GLN A 61 37.48 11.50 -22.20
N VAL A 62 37.13 10.44 -21.50
CA VAL A 62 35.80 9.84 -21.57
C VAL A 62 35.12 10.02 -20.23
N ARG A 63 34.01 10.76 -20.23
CA ARG A 63 33.23 11.10 -19.05
C ARG A 63 31.95 10.28 -19.00
N LEU A 64 31.77 9.55 -17.92
CA LEU A 64 30.55 8.88 -17.55
C LEU A 64 29.72 9.77 -16.60
N THR A 65 28.45 9.95 -16.94
CA THR A 65 27.43 10.56 -16.09
C THR A 65 26.45 9.50 -15.63
N VAL A 66 26.34 9.33 -14.31
CA VAL A 66 25.40 8.41 -13.64
C VAL A 66 24.49 9.19 -12.69
N PRO A 67 23.37 8.60 -12.22
CA PRO A 67 22.54 9.23 -11.19
C PRO A 67 23.32 9.65 -9.96
N ARG A 68 22.87 10.76 -9.35
CA ARG A 68 23.49 11.29 -8.14
C ARG A 68 23.56 10.22 -7.03
N GLY A 69 24.77 10.04 -6.50
CA GLY A 69 25.04 9.12 -5.39
C GLY A 69 25.47 7.71 -5.82
N TRP A 70 25.33 7.35 -7.09
CA TRP A 70 25.95 6.13 -7.63
C TRP A 70 27.47 6.28 -7.61
N LEU A 71 28.17 5.20 -7.27
CA LEU A 71 29.64 5.21 -7.28
C LEU A 71 30.16 4.61 -8.58
N THR A 72 31.23 5.19 -9.10
CA THR A 72 31.91 4.74 -10.31
C THR A 72 33.36 4.43 -9.97
N LEU A 73 33.86 3.26 -10.34
CA LEU A 73 35.28 2.90 -10.25
C LEU A 73 35.89 2.76 -11.64
N PRO A 74 37.12 3.27 -11.87
CA PRO A 74 37.98 3.95 -10.88
C PRO A 74 37.60 5.43 -10.64
N GLY A 75 36.73 6.01 -11.46
CA GLY A 75 36.20 7.36 -11.33
C GLY A 75 35.28 7.68 -12.52
N PRO A 76 34.56 8.80 -12.52
CA PRO A 76 33.62 9.13 -13.59
C PRO A 76 34.31 9.62 -14.87
N VAL A 77 35.58 10.01 -14.80
CA VAL A 77 36.36 10.46 -15.96
C VAL A 77 37.58 9.56 -16.10
N LEU A 78 37.77 9.00 -17.28
CA LEU A 78 38.92 8.18 -17.65
C LEU A 78 39.61 8.80 -18.85
N PHE A 79 40.89 8.49 -19.02
CA PHE A 79 41.61 8.76 -20.26
C PHE A 79 41.58 7.49 -21.10
N LEU A 80 41.38 7.64 -22.42
CA LEU A 80 41.47 6.51 -23.34
C LEU A 80 42.94 6.11 -23.48
N PRO A 81 43.33 4.86 -23.15
CA PRO A 81 44.71 4.42 -23.33
C PRO A 81 45.10 4.40 -24.80
N ALA A 82 46.37 4.64 -25.09
CA ALA A 82 46.87 4.65 -26.47
C ALA A 82 46.67 3.28 -27.14
N GLY A 83 46.02 3.27 -28.31
CA GLY A 83 45.72 2.03 -29.05
C GLY A 83 44.52 1.23 -28.53
N GLU A 84 43.81 1.70 -27.51
CA GLU A 84 42.54 1.11 -27.08
C GLU A 84 41.34 1.80 -27.75
N THR A 85 40.29 1.02 -28.01
CA THR A 85 39.02 1.49 -28.59
C THR A 85 37.88 1.47 -27.59
N SER A 86 38.16 1.14 -26.33
CA SER A 86 37.13 1.05 -25.29
C SER A 86 37.61 1.48 -23.92
N VAL A 87 36.69 1.97 -23.10
CA VAL A 87 36.91 2.23 -21.68
C VAL A 87 35.75 1.65 -20.89
N SER A 88 36.04 1.16 -19.69
CA SER A 88 35.04 0.48 -18.86
C SER A 88 35.00 1.00 -17.43
N TRP A 89 33.80 1.01 -16.87
CA TRP A 89 33.53 1.34 -15.47
C TRP A 89 32.85 0.18 -14.76
N THR A 90 33.17 0.04 -13.48
CA THR A 90 32.28 -0.66 -12.54
C THR A 90 31.46 0.38 -11.79
N VAL A 91 30.15 0.27 -11.87
CA VAL A 91 29.21 1.20 -11.23
C VAL A 91 28.44 0.49 -10.14
N TYR A 92 28.34 1.12 -8.97
CA TYR A 92 27.56 0.65 -7.82
C TYR A 92 26.34 1.54 -7.64
N PRO A 93 25.15 1.09 -8.08
CA PRO A 93 23.90 1.80 -7.86
C PRO A 93 23.61 2.02 -6.37
N ARG A 94 23.18 3.23 -6.01
CA ARG A 94 22.88 3.62 -4.61
C ARG A 94 21.72 4.60 -4.54
N GLY A 95 21.13 4.69 -3.34
CA GLY A 95 20.00 5.59 -3.06
C GLY A 95 18.68 5.10 -3.65
N VAL A 96 17.58 5.71 -3.20
CA VAL A 96 16.26 5.44 -3.77
C VAL A 96 16.23 5.94 -5.22
N PRO A 97 15.75 5.14 -6.19
CA PRO A 97 15.66 5.58 -7.58
C PRO A 97 14.74 6.80 -7.69
N GLY A 98 15.22 7.84 -8.38
CA GLY A 98 14.44 9.05 -8.65
C GLY A 98 13.38 8.85 -9.72
N ASP A 99 13.60 7.89 -10.63
CA ASP A 99 12.71 7.50 -11.72
C ASP A 99 12.81 5.98 -11.98
N TYR A 100 11.91 5.45 -12.81
CA TYR A 100 11.82 4.04 -13.20
C TYR A 100 12.62 3.74 -14.48
N THR A 101 13.24 4.76 -15.05
CA THR A 101 14.22 4.63 -16.13
C THR A 101 15.42 5.50 -15.77
N VAL A 102 16.59 4.89 -15.70
CA VAL A 102 17.83 5.55 -15.31
C VAL A 102 18.66 5.83 -16.56
N PRO A 103 18.90 7.11 -16.91
CA PRO A 103 19.80 7.46 -18.00
C PRO A 103 21.25 7.30 -17.54
N LEU A 104 22.06 6.70 -18.40
CA LEU A 104 23.51 6.53 -18.27
C LEU A 104 24.12 7.13 -19.52
N ARG A 105 24.92 8.18 -19.36
CA ARG A 105 25.45 8.93 -20.50
C ARG A 105 26.96 8.91 -20.49
N VAL A 106 27.54 8.67 -21.64
CA VAL A 106 28.98 8.78 -21.87
C VAL A 106 29.25 9.90 -22.87
N GLU A 107 30.30 10.68 -22.63
CA GLU A 107 30.73 11.77 -23.49
C GLU A 107 32.24 11.67 -23.71
N ILE A 108 32.67 11.89 -24.94
CA ILE A 108 34.08 12.08 -25.27
C ILE A 108 34.37 13.57 -25.23
N LEU A 109 35.39 13.96 -24.48
CA LEU A 109 35.92 15.31 -24.44
C LEU A 109 37.30 15.34 -25.09
N ARG A 110 37.48 16.26 -26.04
CA ARG A 110 38.77 16.64 -26.61
C ARG A 110 38.98 18.11 -26.35
N GLU A 111 40.11 18.48 -25.75
CA GLU A 111 40.40 19.87 -25.37
C GLU A 111 39.27 20.52 -24.52
N GLY A 112 38.63 19.70 -23.67
CA GLY A 112 37.50 20.13 -22.83
C GLY A 112 36.16 20.32 -23.55
N ARG A 113 36.06 20.06 -24.86
CA ARG A 113 34.82 20.14 -25.64
C ARG A 113 34.25 18.75 -25.90
N VAL A 114 32.94 18.60 -25.75
CA VAL A 114 32.23 17.35 -26.08
C VAL A 114 32.21 17.17 -27.59
N THR A 115 32.83 16.10 -28.09
CA THR A 115 32.89 15.78 -29.53
C THR A 115 31.95 14.65 -29.93
N ALA A 116 31.61 13.77 -29.00
CA ALA A 116 30.62 12.71 -29.19
C ALA A 116 29.96 12.35 -27.86
N ALA A 117 28.74 11.81 -27.93
CA ALA A 117 28.00 11.34 -26.78
C ALA A 117 27.16 10.12 -27.14
N ALA A 118 26.99 9.21 -26.18
CA ALA A 118 26.07 8.09 -26.26
C ALA A 118 25.30 7.97 -24.95
N GLU A 119 24.06 7.49 -25.05
CA GLU A 119 23.20 7.28 -23.89
C GLU A 119 22.63 5.86 -23.92
N ALA A 120 22.60 5.24 -22.75
CA ALA A 120 21.89 4.01 -22.49
C ALA A 120 20.91 4.25 -21.35
N SER A 121 19.80 3.53 -21.35
CA SER A 121 18.79 3.61 -20.29
C SER A 121 18.57 2.25 -19.66
N VAL A 122 18.52 2.20 -18.33
CA VAL A 122 18.22 0.97 -17.58
C VAL A 122 16.90 1.16 -16.85
N ALA A 123 15.95 0.24 -17.07
CA ALA A 123 14.69 0.25 -16.33
C ALA A 123 14.92 -0.11 -14.85
N VAL A 124 14.11 0.41 -13.94
CA VAL A 124 14.19 0.08 -12.51
C VAL A 124 12.83 -0.41 -12.02
N THR A 125 12.79 -1.67 -11.57
CA THR A 125 11.67 -2.16 -10.77
C THR A 125 11.93 -1.82 -9.31
N VAL A 126 10.98 -1.17 -8.65
CA VAL A 126 10.99 -0.96 -7.20
C VAL A 126 10.07 -1.98 -6.55
N GLU A 127 10.63 -2.83 -5.69
CA GLU A 127 9.88 -3.79 -4.89
C GLU A 127 10.09 -3.50 -3.41
N GLY A 128 9.04 -3.60 -2.60
CA GLY A 128 9.18 -3.41 -1.16
C GLY A 128 8.30 -4.38 -0.40
N TYR A 129 8.83 -4.93 0.68
CA TYR A 129 8.15 -5.87 1.56
C TYR A 129 8.14 -5.31 2.98
N SER A 130 7.01 -5.47 3.66
CA SER A 130 6.84 -5.11 5.06
C SER A 130 7.31 -6.23 5.99
N GLN A 131 7.19 -5.99 7.28
CA GLN A 131 7.37 -7.02 8.31
C GLN A 131 6.29 -8.11 8.29
N PHE A 132 5.15 -7.86 7.63
CA PHE A 132 4.07 -8.82 7.57
C PHE A 132 4.39 -9.93 6.55
N ASP A 133 4.74 -11.09 7.07
CA ASP A 133 4.77 -12.37 6.34
C ASP A 133 3.42 -13.11 6.54
N PRO A 134 2.61 -13.33 5.49
CA PRO A 134 1.36 -14.07 5.59
C PRO A 134 1.54 -15.48 6.18
N ALA A 135 2.62 -16.19 5.86
CA ALA A 135 2.85 -17.56 6.35
C ALA A 135 3.06 -17.59 7.87
N ARG A 136 3.58 -16.50 8.46
CA ARG A 136 3.86 -16.38 9.89
C ARG A 136 2.78 -15.65 10.67
N HIS A 137 2.15 -14.64 10.07
CA HIS A 137 1.31 -13.68 10.80
C HIS A 137 -0.17 -13.79 10.48
N ALA A 138 -0.57 -14.51 9.43
CA ALA A 138 -1.98 -14.77 9.18
C ALA A 138 -2.63 -15.44 10.40
N LEU A 139 -3.91 -15.13 10.62
CA LEU A 139 -4.69 -15.81 11.65
C LEU A 139 -5.02 -17.23 11.16
N PRO A 140 -5.11 -18.21 12.07
CA PRO A 140 -5.37 -19.62 11.70
C PRO A 140 -6.82 -19.90 11.30
N PHE A 141 -7.62 -18.85 11.06
CA PHE A 141 -9.04 -18.92 10.74
C PHE A 141 -9.39 -17.83 9.71
N ALA A 142 -10.31 -18.14 8.81
CA ALA A 142 -10.91 -17.19 7.88
C ALA A 142 -12.07 -16.44 8.53
N ASN A 143 -12.44 -15.29 7.94
CA ASN A 143 -13.61 -14.52 8.34
C ASN A 143 -14.91 -15.18 7.84
N THR A 144 -15.20 -16.39 8.33
CA THR A 144 -16.35 -17.19 7.94
C THR A 144 -17.01 -17.80 9.18
N VAL A 145 -18.31 -18.09 9.10
CA VAL A 145 -19.02 -18.81 10.17
C VAL A 145 -18.46 -20.22 10.36
N ALA A 146 -17.96 -20.86 9.30
CA ALA A 146 -17.37 -22.19 9.35
C ALA A 146 -16.11 -22.23 10.25
N ASP A 147 -15.25 -21.21 10.16
CA ASP A 147 -13.98 -21.18 10.90
C ASP A 147 -14.13 -20.54 12.29
N LEU A 148 -14.99 -19.54 12.43
CA LEU A 148 -15.12 -18.74 13.65
C LEU A 148 -16.33 -19.10 14.52
N GLY A 149 -17.26 -19.88 13.98
CA GLY A 149 -18.58 -20.04 14.56
C GLY A 149 -19.39 -18.74 14.53
N VAL A 150 -20.54 -18.78 15.20
CA VAL A 150 -21.39 -17.59 15.37
C VAL A 150 -20.79 -16.69 16.45
N VAL A 151 -20.48 -15.44 16.08
CA VAL A 151 -20.02 -14.42 17.01
C VAL A 151 -21.16 -13.45 17.31
N ARG A 152 -21.51 -13.34 18.59
CA ARG A 152 -22.47 -12.37 19.11
C ARG A 152 -21.74 -11.26 19.88
N PRO A 153 -22.31 -10.05 19.96
CA PRO A 153 -21.77 -9.00 20.81
C PRO A 153 -21.75 -9.46 22.27
N ASP A 154 -20.61 -9.30 22.93
CA ASP A 154 -20.39 -9.72 24.30
C ASP A 154 -20.15 -8.50 25.21
N PRO A 155 -20.83 -8.38 26.37
CA PRO A 155 -20.68 -7.25 27.28
C PRO A 155 -19.26 -7.08 27.84
N ALA A 156 -18.55 -8.17 28.13
CA ALA A 156 -17.20 -8.09 28.67
C ALA A 156 -16.22 -7.55 27.62
N ARG A 157 -16.31 -8.01 26.36
CA ARG A 157 -15.55 -7.47 25.23
C ARG A 157 -15.92 -6.02 24.92
N PHE A 158 -17.18 -5.62 25.05
CA PHE A 158 -17.59 -4.22 24.92
C PHE A 158 -16.92 -3.32 25.96
N ALA A 159 -16.91 -3.73 27.23
CA ALA A 159 -16.23 -3.00 28.32
C ALA A 159 -14.70 -2.96 28.14
N ARG A 160 -14.10 -4.02 27.59
CA ARG A 160 -12.68 -4.01 27.20
C ARG A 160 -12.41 -3.06 26.02
N THR A 161 -13.35 -2.94 25.10
CA THR A 161 -13.23 -2.07 23.92
C THR A 161 -13.36 -0.59 24.29
N TYR A 162 -14.38 -0.22 25.07
CA TYR A 162 -14.68 1.18 25.39
C TYR A 162 -14.60 1.46 26.89
N ARG A 163 -14.02 2.61 27.21
CA ARG A 163 -14.04 3.24 28.53
C ARG A 163 -15.17 4.26 28.64
N LEU A 164 -15.48 4.98 27.55
CA LEU A 164 -16.50 6.03 27.55
C LEU A 164 -17.37 5.97 26.29
N THR A 165 -18.69 5.93 26.49
CA THR A 165 -19.73 5.90 25.45
C THR A 165 -20.95 6.68 25.93
N LEU A 166 -21.78 7.17 25.00
CA LEU A 166 -23.08 7.74 25.36
C LEU A 166 -24.11 6.60 25.42
N LEU A 167 -24.89 6.53 26.49
CA LEU A 167 -25.94 5.52 26.66
C LEU A 167 -25.44 4.08 26.35
N PRO A 168 -24.46 3.55 27.12
CA PRO A 168 -23.72 2.31 26.80
C PRO A 168 -24.61 1.12 26.46
N ARG A 169 -25.73 0.93 27.18
CA ARG A 169 -26.70 -0.14 26.91
C ARG A 169 -27.33 -0.02 25.52
N ALA A 170 -27.67 1.20 25.11
CA ALA A 170 -28.29 1.47 23.82
C ALA A 170 -27.29 1.39 22.67
N PHE A 171 -26.04 1.82 22.89
CA PHE A 171 -24.97 1.67 21.92
C PHE A 171 -24.58 0.19 21.74
N PHE A 172 -24.50 -0.57 22.84
CA PHE A 172 -24.25 -2.02 22.83
C PHE A 172 -25.31 -2.78 22.03
N ARG A 173 -26.60 -2.52 22.31
CA ARG A 173 -27.72 -3.15 21.59
C ARG A 173 -27.93 -2.59 20.17
N GLY A 174 -27.38 -1.42 19.88
CA GLY A 174 -27.48 -0.72 18.60
C GLY A 174 -26.27 -1.00 17.72
N LEU A 175 -25.52 0.06 17.41
CA LEU A 175 -24.44 0.04 16.43
C LEU A 175 -23.31 -0.94 16.76
N TYR A 176 -22.94 -1.10 18.03
CA TYR A 176 -21.93 -2.10 18.40
C TYR A 176 -22.41 -3.52 18.09
N GLY A 177 -23.65 -3.87 18.47
CA GLY A 177 -24.20 -5.20 18.25
C GLY A 177 -24.46 -5.53 16.78
N ALA A 178 -24.64 -4.53 15.93
CA ALA A 178 -24.77 -4.71 14.49
C ALA A 178 -23.43 -4.89 13.77
N VAL A 179 -22.37 -4.25 14.27
CA VAL A 179 -21.02 -4.32 13.71
C VAL A 179 -20.28 -5.55 14.21
N VAL A 180 -20.30 -5.79 15.52
CA VAL A 180 -19.61 -6.92 16.15
C VAL A 180 -20.53 -8.14 16.16
N PHE A 181 -20.70 -8.72 14.97
CA PHE A 181 -21.53 -9.89 14.74
C PHE A 181 -20.98 -10.71 13.56
N LEU A 182 -21.04 -12.03 13.69
CA LEU A 182 -20.81 -13.00 12.62
C LEU A 182 -21.83 -14.13 12.77
N GLY A 183 -22.60 -14.42 11.74
CA GLY A 183 -23.61 -15.49 11.79
C GLY A 183 -24.59 -15.42 10.62
N GLY A 184 -25.36 -16.49 10.44
CA GLY A 184 -26.45 -16.58 9.47
C GLY A 184 -27.73 -17.13 10.12
N GLU A 185 -28.82 -16.40 9.99
CA GLU A 185 -30.14 -17.00 9.75
C GLU A 185 -30.41 -16.85 8.25
N SER A 186 -31.11 -17.81 7.65
CA SER A 186 -31.48 -17.83 6.22
C SER A 186 -32.01 -16.46 5.78
N GLY A 187 -31.29 -15.77 4.89
CA GLY A 187 -31.74 -14.50 4.29
C GLY A 187 -31.24 -13.19 4.93
N ALA A 188 -30.33 -13.21 5.92
CA ALA A 188 -29.69 -11.99 6.45
C ALA A 188 -28.25 -11.78 5.92
N PRO A 189 -27.77 -10.52 5.78
CA PRO A 189 -26.37 -10.26 5.45
C PRO A 189 -25.47 -10.89 6.51
N HIS A 190 -24.50 -11.68 6.06
CA HIS A 190 -23.53 -12.30 6.95
C HIS A 190 -22.60 -11.19 7.44
N GLY A 191 -22.61 -10.89 8.74
CA GLY A 191 -21.64 -9.97 9.34
C GLY A 191 -20.20 -10.45 9.12
N GLY A 192 -19.20 -9.63 9.43
CA GLY A 192 -17.80 -9.99 9.21
C GLY A 192 -16.86 -9.25 10.13
N LEU A 193 -15.88 -9.96 10.68
CA LEU A 193 -14.84 -9.44 11.56
C LEU A 193 -13.57 -9.05 10.79
N CYS A 194 -13.64 -8.90 9.45
CA CYS A 194 -12.47 -8.70 8.59
C CYS A 194 -11.56 -7.55 9.05
N THR A 195 -12.12 -6.41 9.46
CA THR A 195 -11.33 -5.31 10.04
C THR A 195 -10.58 -5.71 11.30
N GLY A 196 -11.23 -6.46 12.20
CA GLY A 196 -10.59 -6.92 13.42
C GLY A 196 -9.48 -7.91 13.16
N MET A 197 -9.72 -8.83 12.22
CA MET A 197 -8.77 -9.86 11.83
C MET A 197 -7.54 -9.27 11.12
N ALA A 198 -7.73 -8.37 10.16
CA ALA A 198 -6.65 -7.62 9.51
C ALA A 198 -5.80 -6.87 10.54
N ARG A 199 -6.46 -6.18 11.48
CA ARG A 199 -5.78 -5.40 12.52
C ARG A 199 -5.07 -6.31 13.52
N ALA A 200 -5.64 -7.45 13.91
CA ALA A 200 -5.01 -8.40 14.82
C ALA A 200 -3.80 -9.09 14.18
N ALA A 201 -3.90 -9.49 12.92
CA ALA A 201 -2.78 -10.04 12.16
C ALA A 201 -1.63 -9.02 12.02
N LEU A 202 -1.97 -7.73 11.81
CA LEU A 202 -0.97 -6.67 11.80
C LEU A 202 -0.35 -6.42 13.18
N GLU A 203 -1.11 -6.47 14.28
CA GLU A 203 -0.52 -6.40 15.64
C GLU A 203 0.42 -7.58 15.91
N ARG A 204 0.11 -8.77 15.37
CA ARG A 204 1.00 -9.94 15.44
C ARG A 204 2.33 -9.68 14.73
N SER A 205 2.33 -9.08 13.53
CA SER A 205 3.59 -8.75 12.83
C SER A 205 4.36 -7.56 13.42
N LEU A 206 3.71 -6.80 14.30
CA LEU A 206 4.30 -5.70 15.04
C LEU A 206 4.76 -6.12 16.45
N ASP A 207 4.65 -7.40 16.81
CA ASP A 207 4.94 -7.93 18.15
C ASP A 207 4.22 -7.16 19.26
N ALA A 208 2.98 -6.74 18.97
CA ALA A 208 2.21 -5.81 19.81
C ALA A 208 0.96 -6.44 20.44
N LEU A 209 0.73 -7.73 20.19
CA LEU A 209 -0.29 -8.51 20.91
C LEU A 209 0.18 -8.81 22.35
N PRO A 210 -0.72 -8.80 23.35
CA PRO A 210 -0.37 -9.24 24.70
C PRO A 210 0.12 -10.70 24.72
N PRO A 211 1.07 -11.07 25.61
CA PRO A 211 1.48 -12.45 25.80
C PRO A 211 0.27 -13.34 26.13
N GLY A 212 0.13 -14.47 25.45
CA GLY A 212 -0.99 -15.40 25.64
C GLY A 212 -2.36 -14.87 25.18
N ALA A 213 -2.41 -13.76 24.42
CA ALA A 213 -3.66 -13.21 23.93
C ALA A 213 -4.42 -14.21 23.04
N ASN A 214 -5.71 -14.39 23.32
CA ASN A 214 -6.60 -15.12 22.45
C ASN A 214 -6.87 -14.31 21.17
N LEU A 215 -6.38 -14.80 20.02
CA LEU A 215 -6.42 -14.09 18.74
C LEU A 215 -7.83 -13.69 18.31
N LEU A 216 -8.82 -14.57 18.49
CA LEU A 216 -10.21 -14.27 18.15
C LEU A 216 -10.76 -13.14 19.03
N THR A 217 -10.45 -13.16 20.32
CA THR A 217 -10.87 -12.12 21.26
C THR A 217 -10.26 -10.77 20.88
N GLU A 218 -8.98 -10.73 20.54
CA GLU A 218 -8.33 -9.49 20.09
C GLU A 218 -8.87 -9.01 18.74
N ALA A 219 -9.15 -9.93 17.80
CA ALA A 219 -9.82 -9.59 16.55
C ALA A 219 -11.19 -8.96 16.81
N ILE A 220 -12.02 -9.52 17.69
CA ILE A 220 -13.33 -8.96 18.04
C ILE A 220 -13.19 -7.56 18.67
N ILE A 221 -12.26 -7.37 19.60
CA ILE A 221 -12.02 -6.08 20.25
C ILE A 221 -11.57 -5.05 19.20
N LEU A 222 -10.57 -5.38 18.38
CA LEU A 222 -10.06 -4.49 17.34
C LEU A 222 -11.12 -4.20 16.26
N HIS A 223 -12.00 -5.15 15.97
CA HIS A 223 -13.16 -4.92 15.12
C HIS A 223 -14.08 -3.88 15.74
N GLY A 224 -14.40 -3.99 17.03
CA GLY A 224 -15.17 -2.98 17.74
C GLY A 224 -14.49 -1.60 17.72
N ARG A 225 -13.16 -1.55 17.86
CA ARG A 225 -12.41 -0.28 17.90
C ARG A 225 -12.50 0.56 16.63
N GLN A 226 -12.98 0.01 15.51
CA GLN A 226 -13.29 0.80 14.31
C GLN A 226 -14.31 1.93 14.60
N LEU A 227 -15.15 1.77 15.62
CA LEU A 227 -16.15 2.75 16.04
C LEU A 227 -15.62 3.77 17.07
N THR A 228 -14.34 3.71 17.43
CA THR A 228 -13.75 4.68 18.37
C THR A 228 -13.59 6.04 17.73
N ASP A 229 -13.76 7.12 18.51
CA ASP A 229 -13.67 8.49 18.00
C ASP A 229 -12.35 8.73 17.25
N ARG A 230 -11.25 8.17 17.77
CA ARG A 230 -9.93 8.28 17.13
C ARG A 230 -9.86 7.55 15.79
N ALA A 231 -10.41 6.35 15.68
CA ALA A 231 -10.44 5.62 14.41
C ALA A 231 -11.30 6.39 13.39
N LEU A 232 -12.48 6.85 13.78
CA LEU A 232 -13.40 7.61 12.91
C LEU A 232 -12.75 8.92 12.43
N LEU A 233 -12.14 9.69 13.33
CA LEU A 233 -11.45 10.94 12.99
C LEU A 233 -10.21 10.70 12.13
N ALA A 234 -9.48 9.61 12.35
CA ALA A 234 -8.33 9.26 11.52
C ALA A 234 -8.76 8.80 10.10
N SER A 235 -9.95 8.21 9.97
CA SER A 235 -10.55 7.78 8.70
C SER A 235 -11.17 8.95 7.92
N ALA A 236 -11.67 9.99 8.60
CA ALA A 236 -12.40 11.09 7.95
C ALA A 236 -11.64 11.75 6.78
N PRO A 237 -10.34 12.08 6.85
CA PRO A 237 -9.62 12.67 5.73
C PRO A 237 -9.52 11.76 4.50
N TRP A 238 -9.55 10.44 4.70
CA TRP A 238 -9.55 9.46 3.62
C TRP A 238 -10.92 9.35 2.96
N PHE A 239 -11.98 9.48 3.74
CA PHE A 239 -13.33 9.45 3.23
C PHE A 239 -13.66 10.72 2.43
N PHE A 240 -13.34 11.92 2.96
CA PHE A 240 -13.68 13.20 2.31
C PHE A 240 -12.75 13.60 1.16
N TRP A 241 -11.48 13.17 1.21
CA TRP A 241 -10.52 13.36 0.11
C TRP A 241 -9.96 12.02 -0.33
N PRO A 242 -10.80 11.17 -0.94
CA PRO A 242 -10.47 9.80 -1.25
C PRO A 242 -9.43 9.73 -2.37
N SER A 243 -8.35 8.98 -2.12
CA SER A 243 -7.26 8.78 -3.07
C SER A 243 -6.52 7.46 -2.81
N PRO A 244 -6.77 6.42 -3.61
CA PRO A 244 -5.95 5.20 -3.63
C PRO A 244 -4.47 5.49 -3.87
N ALA A 245 -4.15 6.46 -4.74
CA ALA A 245 -2.76 6.83 -4.99
C ALA A 245 -2.08 7.38 -3.73
N ARG A 246 -2.79 8.18 -2.92
CA ARG A 246 -2.30 8.65 -1.61
C ARG A 246 -2.11 7.51 -0.61
N ALA A 247 -2.98 6.50 -0.62
CA ALA A 247 -2.85 5.33 0.23
C ALA A 247 -1.58 4.55 -0.09
N PHE A 248 -1.35 4.27 -1.38
CA PHE A 248 -0.12 3.64 -1.85
C PHE A 248 1.13 4.47 -1.54
N ARG A 249 1.14 5.77 -1.87
CA ARG A 249 2.30 6.63 -1.58
C ARG A 249 2.69 6.63 -0.11
N ARG A 250 1.70 6.64 0.81
CA ARG A 250 1.98 6.54 2.25
C ARG A 250 2.56 5.18 2.63
N PHE A 251 2.01 4.08 2.12
CA PHE A 251 2.54 2.73 2.34
C PHE A 251 3.97 2.57 1.81
N ARG A 252 4.21 2.94 0.55
CA ARG A 252 5.53 2.97 -0.09
C ARG A 252 6.53 3.79 0.74
N ALA A 253 6.13 4.97 1.20
CA ALA A 253 6.99 5.81 2.02
C ALA A 253 7.36 5.16 3.37
N ASP A 254 6.44 4.48 4.04
CA ASP A 254 6.78 3.77 5.29
C ASP A 254 7.75 2.62 5.04
N LEU A 255 7.59 1.87 3.95
CA LEU A 255 8.51 0.80 3.59
C LEU A 255 9.89 1.32 3.22
N LEU A 256 9.98 2.30 2.33
CA LEU A 256 11.27 2.86 1.93
C LEU A 256 12.02 3.53 3.09
N SER A 257 11.31 4.08 4.09
CA SER A 257 11.94 4.77 5.22
C SER A 257 12.25 3.87 6.42
N ARG A 258 11.43 2.84 6.68
CA ARG A 258 11.54 2.01 7.91
C ARG A 258 11.54 0.51 7.66
N GLY A 259 11.28 0.06 6.44
CA GLY A 259 11.05 -1.36 6.13
C GLY A 259 9.78 -1.95 6.73
N ARG A 260 8.91 -1.13 7.34
CA ARG A 260 7.73 -1.58 8.08
C ARG A 260 6.55 -0.66 7.80
N SER A 261 5.35 -1.22 7.81
CA SER A 261 4.10 -0.46 7.71
C SER A 261 3.13 -0.88 8.82
N ASP A 262 2.46 0.09 9.42
CA ASP A 262 1.42 -0.11 10.43
C ASP A 262 0.01 0.21 9.88
N ARG A 263 -0.22 0.08 8.56
CA ARG A 263 -1.52 0.38 7.94
C ARG A 263 -2.17 -0.88 7.40
N CYS A 264 -3.43 -1.08 7.77
CA CYS A 264 -4.37 -1.87 6.96
C CYS A 264 -5.11 -0.93 6.00
N TRP A 265 -5.62 -1.51 4.92
CA TRP A 265 -6.42 -0.80 3.93
C TRP A 265 -7.86 -1.29 4.01
N ASP A 266 -8.79 -0.38 4.28
CA ASP A 266 -10.20 -0.63 4.04
C ASP A 266 -10.45 -0.32 2.56
N ILE A 267 -10.70 -1.37 1.77
CA ILE A 267 -10.99 -1.32 0.34
C ILE A 267 -12.48 -1.49 0.09
N GLY A 268 -12.92 -1.11 -1.11
CA GLY A 268 -14.32 -1.12 -1.49
C GLY A 268 -15.07 0.00 -0.78
N VAL A 269 -14.39 1.03 -0.27
CA VAL A 269 -15.09 2.11 0.43
C VAL A 269 -15.71 3.01 -0.63
N PRO A 270 -17.03 3.22 -0.66
CA PRO A 270 -17.65 4.07 -1.66
C PRO A 270 -17.27 5.54 -1.42
N ARG A 271 -17.01 6.27 -2.51
CA ARG A 271 -16.67 7.69 -2.45
C ARG A 271 -17.89 8.54 -2.02
N PRO A 272 -17.69 9.63 -1.25
CA PRO A 272 -18.77 10.37 -0.59
C PRO A 272 -19.76 11.05 -1.54
N TRP A 273 -19.34 11.33 -2.78
CA TRP A 273 -20.17 11.98 -3.81
C TRP A 273 -21.04 11.00 -4.62
N ARG A 274 -21.02 9.71 -4.30
CA ARG A 274 -21.89 8.73 -4.97
C ARG A 274 -23.36 9.02 -4.69
N ARG A 275 -24.17 9.05 -5.75
CA ARG A 275 -25.63 9.17 -5.64
C ARG A 275 -26.25 8.00 -4.88
N ASP A 276 -25.63 6.82 -4.97
CA ASP A 276 -26.06 5.58 -4.33
C ASP A 276 -25.29 5.27 -3.04
N ILE A 277 -24.61 6.24 -2.43
CA ILE A 277 -23.69 6.00 -1.30
C ILE A 277 -24.32 5.18 -0.16
N ALA A 278 -25.56 5.47 0.20
CA ALA A 278 -26.26 4.73 1.26
C ALA A 278 -26.48 3.25 0.91
N ARG A 279 -26.62 2.92 -0.38
CA ARG A 279 -26.70 1.54 -0.88
C ARG A 279 -25.31 0.90 -0.97
N ALA A 280 -24.33 1.66 -1.43
CA ALA A 280 -22.97 1.21 -1.64
C ALA A 280 -22.26 0.84 -0.34
N LEU A 281 -22.42 1.67 0.71
CA LEU A 281 -21.79 1.43 2.01
C LEU A 281 -22.24 0.13 2.68
N VAL A 282 -23.38 -0.43 2.26
CA VAL A 282 -23.95 -1.68 2.79
C VAL A 282 -23.33 -2.92 2.14
N GLY A 283 -22.87 -2.82 0.89
CA GLY A 283 -22.31 -3.95 0.14
C GLY A 283 -20.78 -3.91 0.00
N GLU A 284 -20.19 -2.73 0.17
CA GLU A 284 -18.81 -2.45 -0.18
C GLU A 284 -18.04 -1.97 1.07
N GLY A 285 -17.09 -2.78 1.52
CA GLY A 285 -16.25 -2.50 2.69
C GLY A 285 -15.54 -3.76 3.12
N HIS A 286 -14.21 -3.77 3.02
CA HIS A 286 -13.40 -4.93 3.33
C HIS A 286 -11.99 -4.50 3.75
N THR A 287 -11.43 -5.11 4.80
CA THR A 287 -10.10 -4.72 5.27
C THR A 287 -9.05 -5.76 4.91
N VAL A 288 -7.96 -5.31 4.30
CA VAL A 288 -6.80 -6.12 3.92
C VAL A 288 -5.52 -5.58 4.56
N VAL A 289 -4.50 -6.43 4.67
CA VAL A 289 -3.16 -6.04 5.16
C VAL A 289 -2.20 -5.95 3.98
N PRO A 290 -1.86 -4.74 3.48
CA PRO A 290 -0.82 -4.60 2.46
C PRO A 290 0.54 -4.97 3.05
N TYR A 291 1.24 -5.89 2.40
CA TYR A 291 2.50 -6.41 2.91
C TYR A 291 3.66 -6.35 1.92
N GLY A 292 3.40 -6.09 0.64
CA GLY A 292 4.45 -5.77 -0.30
C GLY A 292 3.94 -4.99 -1.51
N PHE A 293 4.85 -4.48 -2.33
CA PHE A 293 4.50 -3.85 -3.61
C PHE A 293 5.57 -4.08 -4.67
N ARG A 294 5.14 -3.96 -5.93
CA ARG A 294 5.98 -3.88 -7.11
C ARG A 294 5.57 -2.64 -7.92
N GLN A 295 6.54 -1.87 -8.36
CA GLN A 295 6.31 -0.68 -9.17
C GLN A 295 7.38 -0.56 -10.26
N GLU A 296 6.94 -0.59 -11.51
CA GLU A 296 7.81 -0.54 -12.70
C GLU A 296 7.67 0.77 -13.47
N ALA A 297 6.66 1.57 -13.14
CA ALA A 297 6.34 2.84 -13.79
C ALA A 297 5.76 3.83 -12.76
N PRO A 298 5.87 5.14 -12.99
CA PRO A 298 5.40 6.15 -12.04
C PRO A 298 3.87 6.18 -11.85
N ASP A 299 3.12 5.65 -12.81
CA ASP A 299 1.67 5.70 -12.90
C ASP A 299 0.96 4.40 -12.49
N ARG A 300 1.68 3.27 -12.37
CA ARG A 300 1.07 1.98 -12.03
C ARG A 300 1.86 1.25 -10.96
N ALA A 301 1.16 0.71 -9.97
CA ALA A 301 1.74 -0.12 -8.92
C ALA A 301 0.89 -1.36 -8.64
N GLU A 302 1.52 -2.42 -8.18
CA GLU A 302 0.89 -3.65 -7.69
C GLU A 302 1.22 -3.81 -6.22
N VAL A 303 0.23 -4.21 -5.42
CA VAL A 303 0.36 -4.34 -3.97
C VAL A 303 -0.11 -5.71 -3.56
N LEU A 304 0.78 -6.45 -2.92
CA LEU A 304 0.47 -7.72 -2.30
C LEU A 304 -0.31 -7.45 -1.01
N VAL A 305 -1.49 -8.05 -0.87
CA VAL A 305 -2.32 -7.90 0.33
C VAL A 305 -2.71 -9.25 0.92
N TRP A 306 -2.71 -9.36 2.24
CA TRP A 306 -3.35 -10.48 2.93
C TRP A 306 -4.81 -10.16 3.20
N ASP A 307 -5.69 -11.11 2.88
CA ASP A 307 -7.13 -10.96 2.94
C ASP A 307 -7.74 -11.95 3.96
N PRO A 308 -8.33 -11.46 5.07
CA PRO A 308 -8.96 -12.32 6.07
C PRO A 308 -10.15 -13.16 5.56
N ASN A 309 -10.81 -12.76 4.46
CA ASN A 309 -11.89 -13.54 3.85
C ASN A 309 -11.36 -14.68 2.97
N HIS A 310 -10.11 -14.57 2.50
CA HIS A 310 -9.49 -15.53 1.60
C HIS A 310 -8.04 -15.84 2.04
N PRO A 311 -7.84 -16.37 3.27
CA PRO A 311 -6.50 -16.49 3.86
C PRO A 311 -5.66 -17.65 3.30
N THR A 312 -6.27 -18.63 2.64
CA THR A 312 -5.64 -19.89 2.17
C THR A 312 -5.21 -19.89 0.71
N GLU A 313 -5.62 -18.89 -0.08
CA GLU A 313 -5.17 -18.73 -1.46
C GLU A 313 -3.69 -18.33 -1.44
N SER A 314 -2.81 -19.31 -1.37
CA SER A 314 -1.36 -19.16 -1.26
C SER A 314 -0.76 -19.35 -2.66
N GLY A 315 -0.21 -18.30 -3.26
CA GLY A 315 0.42 -18.36 -4.58
C GLY A 315 0.95 -16.99 -5.02
N ALA A 316 1.85 -16.96 -6.00
CA ALA A 316 2.47 -15.72 -6.49
C ALA A 316 1.47 -14.69 -7.07
N ASP A 317 0.23 -15.13 -7.39
CA ASP A 317 -0.91 -14.30 -7.83
C ASP A 317 -1.95 -14.04 -6.73
N ALA A 318 -1.68 -14.44 -5.48
CA ALA A 318 -2.60 -14.29 -4.36
C ALA A 318 -2.82 -12.81 -4.01
N SER A 319 -4.07 -12.36 -4.14
CA SER A 319 -4.54 -11.07 -3.62
C SER A 319 -3.66 -9.88 -4.01
N ILE A 320 -3.40 -9.72 -5.30
CA ILE A 320 -2.75 -8.52 -5.84
C ILE A 320 -3.80 -7.41 -6.02
N LEU A 321 -3.53 -6.26 -5.43
CA LEU A 321 -4.26 -5.02 -5.68
C LEU A 321 -3.48 -4.15 -6.65
N THR A 322 -4.07 -3.88 -7.82
CA THR A 322 -3.45 -3.04 -8.86
C THR A 322 -3.92 -1.61 -8.72
N LEU A 323 -3.01 -0.64 -8.70
CA LEU A 323 -3.31 0.78 -8.65
C LEU A 323 -2.93 1.48 -9.95
N ASP A 324 -3.85 2.31 -10.44
CA ASP A 324 -3.57 3.39 -11.38
C ASP A 324 -3.40 4.68 -10.57
N LEU A 325 -2.15 5.08 -10.38
CA LEU A 325 -1.72 6.23 -9.59
C LEU A 325 -2.01 7.56 -10.28
N ARG A 326 -2.11 7.57 -11.62
CA ARG A 326 -2.44 8.76 -12.41
C ARG A 326 -3.95 8.99 -12.44
N GLY A 327 -4.72 7.94 -12.70
CA GLY A 327 -6.19 7.98 -12.70
C GLY A 327 -6.82 7.99 -11.30
N ASP A 328 -6.03 7.72 -10.26
CA ASP A 328 -6.42 7.60 -8.84
C ASP A 328 -7.50 6.52 -8.62
N THR A 329 -7.29 5.36 -9.25
CA THR A 329 -8.18 4.19 -9.16
C THR A 329 -7.41 2.95 -8.76
N TYR A 330 -8.13 1.88 -8.42
CA TYR A 330 -7.52 0.59 -8.12
C TYR A 330 -8.45 -0.55 -8.55
N GLY A 331 -7.87 -1.71 -8.81
CA GLY A 331 -8.56 -2.96 -9.07
C GLY A 331 -8.21 -4.00 -8.01
N TYR A 332 -9.21 -4.75 -7.54
CA TYR A 332 -9.02 -5.89 -6.63
C TYR A 332 -10.21 -6.83 -6.70
N ARG A 333 -9.98 -8.05 -7.23
CA ARG A 333 -11.00 -9.11 -7.38
C ARG A 333 -12.31 -8.52 -7.97
N HIS A 334 -13.46 -8.95 -7.46
CA HIS A 334 -14.78 -8.41 -7.78
C HIS A 334 -15.15 -7.14 -6.96
N ARG A 335 -14.25 -6.64 -6.11
CA ARG A 335 -14.53 -5.55 -5.16
C ARG A 335 -14.29 -4.17 -5.76
N ALA A 336 -13.34 -4.07 -6.67
CA ALA A 336 -13.05 -2.86 -7.41
C ALA A 336 -12.52 -3.21 -8.78
N THR A 337 -12.97 -2.46 -9.78
CA THR A 337 -12.52 -2.57 -11.15
C THR A 337 -11.59 -1.41 -11.46
N LEU A 338 -10.43 -1.69 -12.04
CA LEU A 338 -9.47 -0.64 -12.41
C LEU A 338 -10.11 0.34 -13.39
N GLY A 339 -9.90 1.64 -13.19
CA GLY A 339 -10.58 2.71 -13.93
C GLY A 339 -11.94 3.12 -13.35
N ASP A 340 -12.57 2.30 -12.49
CA ASP A 340 -13.78 2.71 -11.76
C ASP A 340 -13.44 3.68 -10.62
N ARG A 341 -14.18 4.78 -10.56
CA ARG A 341 -14.06 5.84 -9.54
C ARG A 341 -15.21 5.80 -8.52
N ARG A 342 -15.88 4.66 -8.37
CA ARG A 342 -16.95 4.49 -7.36
C ARG A 342 -16.41 4.17 -5.97
N THR A 343 -15.27 3.51 -5.87
CA THR A 343 -14.67 3.12 -4.60
C THR A 343 -13.32 3.78 -4.37
N THR A 344 -12.85 3.69 -3.13
CA THR A 344 -11.56 4.19 -2.66
C THR A 344 -11.00 3.25 -1.60
N ILE A 345 -9.82 3.61 -1.10
CA ILE A 345 -9.20 2.94 0.04
C ILE A 345 -8.93 3.93 1.18
N ILE A 346 -9.27 3.50 2.40
CA ILE A 346 -8.92 4.18 3.64
C ILE A 346 -7.68 3.48 4.22
N ALA A 347 -6.58 4.22 4.37
CA ALA A 347 -5.30 3.68 4.84
C ALA A 347 -4.88 4.29 6.19
N VAL A 348 -5.59 3.91 7.24
CA VAL A 348 -5.35 4.42 8.61
C VAL A 348 -4.32 3.58 9.36
N ARG A 349 -3.45 4.27 10.11
CA ARG A 349 -2.43 3.68 10.98
C ARG A 349 -3.06 2.89 12.12
N GLN A 350 -2.44 1.78 12.50
CA GLN A 350 -2.83 0.89 13.58
C GLN A 350 -2.97 1.64 14.92
N SER A 351 -2.11 2.63 15.14
CA SER A 351 -2.16 3.45 16.35
C SER A 351 -3.50 4.15 16.58
N ALA A 352 -4.28 4.47 15.54
CA ALA A 352 -5.61 5.05 15.69
C ALA A 352 -6.64 4.05 16.25
N TYR A 353 -6.52 2.78 15.87
CA TYR A 353 -7.34 1.68 16.38
C TYR A 353 -6.84 1.21 17.75
N ARG A 354 -5.53 1.28 18.02
CA ARG A 354 -4.95 0.86 19.30
C ARG A 354 -5.21 1.87 20.41
N ARG A 355 -5.02 3.17 20.12
CA ARG A 355 -4.99 4.24 21.12
C ARG A 355 -6.32 4.97 21.20
N GLY A 356 -7.38 4.30 21.61
CA GLY A 356 -8.68 4.95 21.74
C GLY A 356 -9.67 4.01 22.40
N ARG A 357 -10.38 4.51 23.42
CA ARG A 357 -11.44 3.77 24.12
C ARG A 357 -12.69 4.63 24.30
N THR A 358 -12.81 5.72 23.55
CA THR A 358 -14.00 6.57 23.53
C THR A 358 -14.75 6.34 22.23
N ALA A 359 -16.08 6.31 22.29
CA ALA A 359 -16.93 6.17 21.11
C ALA A 359 -18.15 7.09 21.21
N LEU A 360 -17.92 8.35 21.55
CA LEU A 360 -18.98 9.36 21.69
C LEU A 360 -19.68 9.62 20.36
N LEU A 361 -18.90 9.74 19.27
CA LEU A 361 -19.41 9.99 17.92
C LEU A 361 -20.25 8.81 17.42
N ALA A 362 -19.73 7.59 17.56
CA ALA A 362 -20.46 6.37 17.19
C ALA A 362 -21.69 6.16 18.08
N SER A 363 -21.61 6.48 19.38
CA SER A 363 -22.76 6.39 20.28
C SER A 363 -23.87 7.36 19.88
N ALA A 364 -23.53 8.63 19.61
CA ALA A 364 -24.48 9.63 19.14
C ALA A 364 -25.13 9.21 17.81
N ALA A 365 -24.32 8.73 16.86
CA ALA A 365 -24.85 8.21 15.61
C ALA A 365 -25.73 6.98 15.84
N SER A 366 -25.38 6.07 16.75
CA SER A 366 -26.20 4.91 17.10
C SER A 366 -27.63 5.29 17.51
N LEU A 367 -27.84 6.46 18.14
CA LEU A 367 -29.17 6.93 18.51
C LEU A 367 -30.04 7.30 17.30
N LEU A 368 -29.43 7.92 16.29
CA LEU A 368 -30.11 8.30 15.04
C LEU A 368 -30.39 7.07 14.15
N LEU A 369 -29.56 6.05 14.28
CA LEU A 369 -29.52 4.90 13.40
C LEU A 369 -30.28 3.70 13.95
N TYR A 370 -30.33 3.55 15.28
CA TYR A 370 -31.09 2.54 16.01
C TYR A 370 -31.98 3.17 17.08
N PRO A 371 -33.01 3.95 16.73
CA PRO A 371 -33.89 4.58 17.72
C PRO A 371 -34.62 3.56 18.61
N ALA A 372 -34.82 2.33 18.12
CA ALA A 372 -35.39 1.23 18.90
C ALA A 372 -34.49 0.79 20.07
N SER A 373 -33.17 1.02 20.04
CA SER A 373 -32.27 0.64 21.13
C SER A 373 -32.41 1.52 22.38
N VAL A 374 -33.09 2.67 22.26
CA VAL A 374 -33.44 3.59 23.34
C VAL A 374 -34.95 3.68 23.63
N GLY A 375 -35.77 2.80 23.04
CA GLY A 375 -37.23 2.83 23.25
C GLY A 375 -37.95 4.02 22.60
N LEU A 376 -37.32 4.73 21.66
CA LEU A 376 -37.94 5.82 20.91
C LEU A 376 -38.60 5.31 19.62
N THR A 377 -39.82 5.75 19.34
CA THR A 377 -40.51 5.50 18.07
C THR A 377 -40.06 6.50 16.99
N ARG A 378 -39.93 6.04 15.73
CA ARG A 378 -39.38 6.80 14.58
C ARG A 378 -40.02 8.18 14.30
N ARG A 379 -41.18 8.51 14.88
CA ARG A 379 -41.96 9.73 14.60
C ARG A 379 -41.40 11.03 15.20
N ARG A 380 -40.46 11.00 16.17
CA ARG A 380 -39.96 12.21 16.86
C ARG A 380 -38.62 12.79 16.35
N LEU A 381 -38.02 12.23 15.30
CA LEU A 381 -36.67 12.59 14.84
C LEU A 381 -36.62 13.52 13.60
N ALA A 382 -37.76 14.02 13.13
CA ALA A 382 -37.87 14.77 11.87
C ALA A 382 -37.33 16.22 11.89
N ILE A 383 -36.89 16.76 13.06
CA ILE A 383 -36.59 18.20 13.20
C ILE A 383 -35.08 18.53 13.23
N GLY A 384 -34.17 17.54 13.28
CA GLY A 384 -32.72 17.79 13.43
C GLY A 384 -31.83 17.54 12.20
N GLY A 385 -32.36 17.72 10.98
CA GLY A 385 -31.89 17.03 9.77
C GLY A 385 -30.64 17.56 9.03
N THR A 386 -30.07 18.72 9.33
CA THR A 386 -29.14 19.38 8.37
C THR A 386 -27.70 19.59 8.82
N ALA A 387 -27.34 19.40 10.09
CA ALA A 387 -25.97 19.68 10.57
C ALA A 387 -25.01 18.47 10.61
N LEU A 388 -25.50 17.25 10.37
CA LEU A 388 -24.78 16.01 10.68
C LEU A 388 -24.33 15.20 9.43
N ALA A 389 -24.48 15.69 8.21
CA ALA A 389 -24.14 14.94 6.99
C ALA A 389 -22.64 14.54 6.90
N GLY A 390 -21.73 15.27 7.55
CA GLY A 390 -20.31 14.91 7.62
C GLY A 390 -19.98 13.82 8.64
N ILE A 391 -20.56 13.87 9.84
CA ILE A 391 -20.24 12.90 10.91
C ILE A 391 -21.08 11.63 10.77
N THR A 392 -22.29 11.75 10.21
CA THR A 392 -23.18 10.59 10.02
C THR A 392 -22.78 9.71 8.85
N GLY A 393 -22.01 10.19 7.85
CA GLY A 393 -21.50 9.33 6.77
C GLY A 393 -20.58 8.20 7.26
N ILE A 394 -19.88 8.43 8.37
CA ILE A 394 -18.94 7.49 8.97
C ILE A 394 -19.67 6.40 9.80
N ALA A 395 -20.88 6.68 10.29
CA ALA A 395 -21.67 5.75 11.10
C ALA A 395 -22.91 5.16 10.36
N LEU A 396 -23.45 5.86 9.35
CA LEU A 396 -24.55 5.39 8.49
C LEU A 396 -24.15 4.24 7.57
N ALA A 397 -22.85 4.15 7.26
CA ALA A 397 -22.27 3.02 6.54
C ALA A 397 -22.49 1.68 7.25
N ALA A 398 -22.50 1.72 8.58
CA ALA A 398 -22.55 0.54 9.41
C ALA A 398 -23.97 0.14 9.84
N VAL A 399 -25.04 0.86 9.45
CA VAL A 399 -26.35 0.65 10.10
C VAL A 399 -27.59 0.59 9.21
N ARG A 400 -27.76 1.44 8.19
CA ARG A 400 -29.15 1.76 7.79
C ARG A 400 -29.86 0.83 6.80
N ARG A 401 -29.45 -0.43 6.65
CA ARG A 401 -30.16 -1.37 5.77
C ARG A 401 -30.27 -2.80 6.29
N THR A 402 -30.74 -2.99 7.52
CA THR A 402 -31.11 -4.33 7.99
C THR A 402 -32.50 -4.48 8.64
N ARG A 403 -33.41 -3.49 8.60
CA ARG A 403 -34.78 -3.73 9.11
C ARG A 403 -35.92 -3.01 8.38
N ARG A 404 -36.60 -3.79 7.51
CA ARG A 404 -38.04 -3.95 7.23
C ARG A 404 -38.19 -4.42 5.77
N VAL A 405 -37.97 -5.70 5.46
CA VAL A 405 -38.86 -6.89 5.62
C VAL A 405 -40.05 -6.86 4.67
N ALA A 406 -40.04 -7.86 3.77
CA ALA A 406 -41.12 -8.54 3.07
C ALA A 406 -41.89 -7.79 1.97
N ALA A 407 -41.39 -7.92 0.74
CA ALA A 407 -42.02 -8.81 -0.24
C ALA A 407 -40.95 -9.80 -0.74
#